data_AF-A0A523E1U5-F1
#
_entry.id   AF-A0A523E1U5-F1
#
_cell.length_a   1.000
_cell.length_b   1.000
_cell.length_c   1.000
_cell.angle_alpha   90.00
_cell.angle_beta   90.00
_cell.angle_gamma   90.00
#
_symmetry.space_group_name_H-M   'P 1'
#
loop_
_entity.id
_entity.type
_entity.pdbx_description
1 polymer ?
#
loop_
_entity_poly.entity_id
_entity_poly.type
_entity_poly.pdbx_seq_one_letter_code
_entity_poly.pdbx_strand_id
1 'polypeptide(L)'
;MEKALDIALEKKDPQKKLERRRKRQRVAAAPSRSNEMATSRYVASEVSERVHERGSYQCVFRGPDGTRCTARAALQIDHTDPFGIFHSNNESILRILCPAHNRLEAERVYGPAFIQRKIDERRKCKARSP
;
A
#
# COMPACT_ATOMS: atom_id res chain seq x y z
N MET A 1 -7.40 -1.63 35.31
CA MET A 1 -6.93 -0.64 34.31
C MET A 1 -5.45 -0.83 33.97
N GLU A 2 -4.58 -1.20 34.93
CA GLU A 2 -3.15 -1.48 34.68
C GLU A 2 -2.88 -2.50 33.56
N LYS A 3 -3.57 -3.65 33.57
CA LYS A 3 -3.36 -4.70 32.55
C LYS A 3 -3.56 -4.23 31.10
N ALA A 4 -4.40 -3.22 30.86
CA ALA A 4 -4.61 -2.69 29.51
C ALA A 4 -3.45 -1.80 29.04
N LEU A 5 -2.77 -1.12 29.98
CA LEU A 5 -1.58 -0.31 29.73
C LEU A 5 -0.36 -1.20 29.48
N ASP A 6 -0.23 -2.30 30.21
CA ASP A 6 0.86 -3.27 30.03
C ASP A 6 0.81 -3.95 28.65
N ILE A 7 -0.39 -4.37 28.21
CA ILE A 7 -0.61 -4.95 26.89
C ILE A 7 -0.31 -3.93 25.77
N ALA A 8 -0.55 -2.63 26.01
CA ALA A 8 -0.26 -1.56 25.06
C ALA A 8 1.26 -1.27 24.95
N LEU A 9 1.99 -1.34 26.06
CA LEU A 9 3.45 -1.25 26.11
C LEU A 9 4.12 -2.44 25.43
N GLU A 10 3.62 -3.66 25.64
CA GLU A 10 4.15 -4.88 25.02
C GLU A 10 4.02 -4.91 23.48
N LYS A 11 2.97 -4.29 22.94
CA LYS A 11 2.79 -4.12 21.49
C LYS A 11 3.68 -3.03 20.89
N LYS A 12 4.18 -2.10 21.72
CA LYS A 12 5.09 -1.02 21.31
C LYS A 12 6.55 -1.30 21.63
N ASP A 13 6.86 -2.44 22.26
CA ASP A 13 8.22 -2.82 22.60
C ASP A 13 9.11 -2.89 21.32
N PRO A 14 10.16 -2.06 21.23
CA PRO A 14 11.01 -1.96 20.05
C PRO A 14 11.84 -3.24 19.81
N GLN A 15 12.18 -4.00 20.85
CA GLN A 15 12.91 -5.27 20.76
C GLN A 15 12.00 -6.35 20.16
N LYS A 16 10.78 -6.53 20.69
CA LYS A 16 9.82 -7.48 20.13
C LYS A 16 9.44 -7.12 18.69
N LYS A 17 9.38 -5.82 18.36
CA LYS A 17 9.17 -5.35 16.98
C LYS A 17 10.35 -5.72 16.07
N LEU A 18 11.59 -5.52 16.54
CA LEU A 18 12.81 -5.88 15.81
C LEU A 18 12.92 -7.39 15.60
N GLU A 19 12.62 -8.20 16.61
CA GLU A 19 12.62 -9.67 16.51
C GLU A 19 11.59 -10.15 15.48
N ARG A 20 10.37 -9.60 15.52
CA ARG A 20 9.35 -9.89 14.49
C ARG A 20 9.82 -9.50 13.09
N ARG A 21 10.51 -8.36 12.94
CA ARG A 21 11.08 -7.91 11.67
C ARG A 21 12.20 -8.84 11.18
N ARG A 22 13.13 -9.21 12.06
CA ARG A 22 14.22 -10.17 11.78
C ARG A 22 13.69 -11.55 11.40
N LYS A 23 12.65 -12.04 12.10
CA LYS A 23 11.99 -13.31 11.78
C LYS A 23 11.35 -13.27 10.39
N ARG A 24 10.68 -12.17 10.03
CA ARG A 24 10.12 -11.96 8.68
C ARG A 24 11.21 -11.93 7.61
N GLN A 25 12.28 -11.17 7.84
CA GLN A 25 13.44 -11.09 6.92
C GLN A 25 14.12 -12.44 6.70
N ARG A 26 14.20 -13.30 7.73
CA ARG A 26 14.74 -14.67 7.58
C ARG A 26 13.84 -15.60 6.75
N VAL A 27 12.53 -15.40 6.81
CA VAL A 27 11.55 -16.20 6.05
C VAL A 27 11.43 -15.71 4.60
N ALA A 28 11.75 -14.44 4.33
CA ALA A 28 11.74 -13.81 3.01
C ALA A 28 12.74 -14.37 1.99
N ALA A 29 13.73 -15.16 2.43
CA ALA A 29 14.67 -15.84 1.56
C ALA A 29 14.01 -17.03 0.81
N ALA A 30 12.83 -17.48 1.25
CA ALA A 30 11.99 -18.40 0.49
C ALA A 30 11.17 -17.61 -0.54
N PRO A 31 10.85 -18.19 -1.73
CA PRO A 31 9.97 -17.54 -2.70
C PRO A 31 8.68 -17.14 -1.99
N SER A 32 8.40 -15.84 -2.00
CA SER A 32 7.21 -15.31 -1.34
C SER A 32 5.98 -15.97 -1.96
N ARG A 33 5.05 -16.45 -1.13
CA ARG A 33 3.71 -16.93 -1.55
C ARG A 33 2.89 -15.90 -2.34
N SER A 34 3.44 -14.71 -2.61
CA SER A 34 2.84 -13.67 -3.45
C SER A 34 2.63 -14.09 -4.91
N ASN A 35 3.24 -15.20 -5.36
CA ASN A 35 3.08 -15.68 -6.73
C ASN A 35 2.13 -16.88 -6.87
N GLU A 36 1.66 -17.48 -5.77
CA GLU A 36 0.70 -18.59 -5.83
C GLU A 36 -0.70 -18.08 -5.49
N MET A 37 -1.51 -17.95 -6.55
CA MET A 37 -2.90 -17.48 -6.62
C MET A 37 -3.09 -15.96 -6.79
N ALA A 38 -3.28 -15.59 -8.05
CA ALA A 38 -3.81 -14.32 -8.55
C ALA A 38 -5.30 -14.08 -8.13
N THR A 39 -5.63 -14.24 -6.84
CA THR A 39 -6.99 -14.06 -6.30
C THR A 39 -7.11 -12.89 -5.32
N SER A 40 -6.00 -12.27 -4.90
CA SER A 40 -6.00 -11.23 -3.87
C SER A 40 -5.12 -10.04 -4.24
N ARG A 41 -5.62 -8.81 -3.95
CA ARG A 41 -4.87 -7.54 -4.03
C ARG A 41 -3.91 -7.33 -2.87
N TYR A 42 -3.76 -8.32 -1.99
CA TYR A 42 -2.94 -8.19 -0.79
C TYR A 42 -1.45 -8.10 -1.14
N VAL A 43 -0.83 -6.97 -0.78
CA VAL A 43 0.62 -6.79 -0.84
C VAL A 43 1.19 -7.10 0.53
N ALA A 44 2.11 -8.06 0.60
CA ALA A 44 2.76 -8.42 1.85
C ALA A 44 3.51 -7.23 2.45
N SER A 45 3.50 -7.11 3.78
CA SER A 45 4.14 -6.00 4.51
C SER A 45 5.61 -5.80 4.15
N GLU A 46 6.32 -6.85 3.79
CA GLU A 46 7.73 -6.76 3.40
C GLU A 46 7.92 -6.18 2.00
N VAL A 47 7.09 -6.62 1.04
CA VAL A 47 7.03 -6.03 -0.31
C VAL A 47 6.65 -4.56 -0.19
N SER A 48 5.66 -4.23 0.65
CA SER A 48 5.29 -2.84 0.94
C SER A 48 6.48 -2.01 1.43
N GLU A 49 7.27 -2.51 2.37
CA GLU A 49 8.45 -1.80 2.87
C GLU A 49 9.48 -1.55 1.74
N ARG A 50 9.77 -2.58 0.92
CA ARG A 50 10.71 -2.45 -0.21
C ARG A 50 10.23 -1.45 -1.26
N VAL A 51 8.94 -1.44 -1.58
CA VAL A 51 8.35 -0.46 -2.51
C VAL A 51 8.43 0.96 -1.93
N HIS A 52 8.23 1.11 -0.62
CA HIS A 52 8.40 2.40 0.07
C HIS A 52 9.85 2.88 0.07
N GLU A 53 10.80 2.00 0.38
CA GLU A 53 12.23 2.29 0.36
C GLU A 53 12.72 2.67 -1.05
N ARG A 54 12.30 1.92 -2.07
CA ARG A 54 12.59 2.23 -3.49
C ARG A 54 12.04 3.59 -3.90
N GLY A 55 10.88 3.98 -3.38
CA GLY A 55 10.32 5.31 -3.56
C GLY A 55 10.89 6.37 -2.61
N SER A 56 11.95 6.09 -1.85
CA SER A 56 12.55 7.03 -0.88
C SER A 56 11.53 7.62 0.10
N TYR A 57 10.47 6.87 0.43
CA TYR A 57 9.36 7.33 1.27
C TYR A 57 8.74 8.66 0.79
N GLN A 58 8.70 8.86 -0.53
CA GLN A 58 8.16 10.05 -1.19
C GLN A 58 7.36 9.63 -2.42
N CYS A 59 6.26 10.31 -2.70
CA CYS A 59 5.47 10.08 -3.92
C CYS A 59 6.38 10.08 -5.16
N VAL A 60 6.28 9.04 -6.01
CA VAL A 60 7.14 8.90 -7.19
C VAL A 60 6.60 9.62 -8.43
N PHE A 61 5.41 10.22 -8.33
CA PHE A 61 4.82 10.98 -9.43
C PHE A 61 5.69 12.16 -9.83
N ARG A 62 5.82 12.37 -11.13
CA ARG A 62 6.47 13.55 -11.73
C ARG A 62 5.45 14.34 -12.54
N GLY A 63 5.45 15.65 -12.33
CA GLY A 63 4.65 16.58 -13.12
C GLY A 63 5.11 16.66 -14.57
N PRO A 64 4.37 17.39 -15.43
CA PRO A 64 4.75 17.62 -16.83
C PRO A 64 6.14 18.27 -17.00
N ASP A 65 6.56 19.04 -16.00
CA ASP A 65 7.87 19.69 -15.89
C ASP A 65 8.97 18.76 -15.35
N GLY A 66 8.66 17.49 -15.06
CA GLY A 66 9.57 16.50 -14.49
C GLY A 66 9.75 16.63 -12.97
N THR A 67 9.14 17.64 -12.34
CA THR A 67 9.24 17.88 -10.89
C THR A 67 8.56 16.77 -10.13
N ARG A 68 9.29 16.17 -9.19
CA ARG A 68 8.76 15.10 -8.35
C ARG A 68 7.87 15.66 -7.25
N CYS A 69 6.74 15.01 -7.00
CA CYS A 69 5.87 15.36 -5.89
C CYS A 69 6.61 15.28 -4.54
N THR A 70 6.47 16.32 -3.72
CA THR A 70 7.17 16.43 -2.42
C THR A 70 6.46 15.70 -1.28
N ALA A 71 5.27 15.16 -1.51
CA ALA A 71 4.47 14.48 -0.49
C ALA A 71 5.18 13.22 0.07
N ARG A 72 5.22 13.13 1.41
CA ARG A 72 5.84 12.02 2.17
C ARG A 72 4.87 11.33 3.13
N ALA A 73 3.67 11.87 3.29
CA ALA A 73 2.65 11.36 4.20
C ALA A 73 1.52 10.66 3.44
N ALA A 74 0.85 9.73 4.12
CA ALA A 74 -0.30 8.97 3.61
C ALA A 74 -0.05 8.33 2.23
N LEU A 75 1.18 7.85 2.00
CA LEU A 75 1.55 7.19 0.75
C LEU A 75 0.77 5.87 0.60
N GLN A 76 0.38 5.59 -0.64
CA GLN A 76 -0.42 4.44 -1.04
C GLN A 76 0.35 3.66 -2.10
N ILE A 77 0.25 2.33 -2.04
CA ILE A 77 0.77 1.48 -3.11
C ILE A 77 -0.20 1.53 -4.29
N ASP A 78 0.35 1.82 -5.45
CA ASP A 78 -0.33 1.79 -6.74
C ASP A 78 0.31 0.72 -7.63
N HIS A 79 -0.52 0.06 -8.44
CA HIS A 79 -0.07 -0.88 -9.46
C HIS A 79 -0.02 -0.15 -10.80
N THR A 80 1.18 0.02 -11.36
CA THR A 80 1.38 0.64 -12.67
C THR A 80 0.61 -0.12 -13.75
N ASP A 81 0.68 -1.46 -13.69
CA ASP A 81 -0.20 -2.35 -14.44
C ASP A 81 -1.41 -2.69 -13.56
N PRO A 82 -2.60 -2.15 -13.84
CA PRO A 82 -3.69 -2.17 -12.89
C PRO A 82 -4.10 -3.61 -12.52
N PHE A 83 -4.10 -3.92 -11.22
CA PHE A 83 -4.42 -5.27 -10.75
C PHE A 83 -5.76 -5.79 -11.27
N GLY A 84 -6.76 -4.91 -11.42
CA GLY A 84 -8.09 -5.29 -11.92
C GLY A 84 -8.09 -5.85 -13.34
N ILE A 85 -6.99 -5.67 -14.08
CA ILE A 85 -6.80 -6.15 -15.46
C ILE A 85 -5.78 -7.30 -15.46
N PHE A 86 -4.61 -7.08 -14.87
CA PHE A 86 -3.47 -7.99 -14.98
C PHE A 86 -3.33 -9.00 -13.85
N HIS A 87 -4.05 -8.82 -12.73
CA HIS A 87 -4.05 -9.72 -11.58
C HIS A 87 -2.66 -10.04 -11.01
N SER A 88 -1.70 -9.12 -11.20
CA SER A 88 -0.32 -9.27 -10.79
C SER A 88 -0.04 -8.44 -9.52
N ASN A 89 0.72 -9.02 -8.60
CA ASN A 89 1.32 -8.31 -7.46
C ASN A 89 2.85 -8.32 -7.56
N ASN A 90 3.39 -8.38 -8.78
CA ASN A 90 4.83 -8.33 -8.98
C ASN A 90 5.37 -7.03 -8.37
N GLU A 91 6.38 -7.13 -7.51
CA GLU A 91 6.99 -5.99 -6.86
C GLU A 91 7.51 -4.94 -7.86
N SER A 92 7.89 -5.35 -9.08
CA SER A 92 8.38 -4.43 -10.12
C SER A 92 7.32 -3.46 -10.63
N ILE A 93 6.04 -3.83 -10.60
CA ILE A 93 4.92 -2.99 -11.10
C ILE A 93 4.33 -2.09 -10.00
N LEU A 94 4.73 -2.29 -8.75
CA LEU A 94 4.26 -1.51 -7.61
C LEU A 94 5.03 -0.18 -7.48
N ARG A 95 4.32 0.88 -7.11
CA ARG A 95 4.92 2.19 -6.81
C ARG A 95 4.20 2.89 -5.65
N ILE A 96 4.82 3.90 -5.05
CA ILE A 96 4.18 4.71 -4.01
C ILE A 96 3.70 6.06 -4.53
N LEU A 97 2.43 6.37 -4.30
CA LEU A 97 1.81 7.64 -4.67
C LEU A 97 1.15 8.29 -3.45
N CYS A 98 1.05 9.61 -3.44
CA CYS A 98 0.17 10.29 -2.48
C CYS A 98 -1.31 10.07 -2.89
N PRO A 99 -2.29 10.31 -2.00
CA PRO A 99 -3.69 10.06 -2.32
C PRO A 99 -4.20 10.82 -3.56
N ALA A 100 -3.72 12.04 -3.77
CA ALA A 100 -4.09 12.85 -4.93
C ALA A 100 -3.57 12.24 -6.25
N HIS A 101 -2.28 11.87 -6.30
CA HIS A 101 -1.70 11.27 -7.50
C HIS A 101 -2.18 9.84 -7.74
N ASN A 102 -2.46 9.06 -6.67
CA ASN A 102 -3.07 7.75 -6.84
C ASN A 102 -4.47 7.85 -7.47
N ARG A 103 -5.26 8.83 -7.03
CA ARG A 103 -6.57 9.12 -7.65
C ARG A 103 -6.42 9.53 -9.11
N LEU A 104 -5.48 10.44 -9.42
CA LEU A 104 -5.23 10.88 -10.79
C LEU A 104 -4.89 9.70 -11.71
N GLU A 105 -4.00 8.81 -11.29
CA GLU A 105 -3.62 7.63 -12.08
C GLU A 105 -4.79 6.65 -12.24
N ALA A 106 -5.59 6.45 -11.19
CA ALA A 106 -6.81 5.64 -11.28
C ALA A 106 -7.83 6.24 -12.27
N GLU A 107 -7.99 7.56 -12.29
CA GLU A 107 -8.89 8.25 -13.25
C GLU A 107 -8.35 8.17 -14.68
N ARG A 108 -7.03 8.22 -14.88
CA ARG A 108 -6.38 8.01 -16.20
C ARG A 108 -6.61 6.61 -16.74
N VAL A 109 -6.52 5.59 -15.89
CA VAL A 109 -6.66 4.18 -16.27
C VAL A 109 -8.12 3.78 -16.50
N TYR A 110 -9.01 4.10 -15.54
CA TYR A 110 -10.37 3.57 -15.52
C TYR A 110 -11.44 4.58 -15.97
N GLY A 111 -11.05 5.84 -16.14
CA GLY A 111 -11.94 6.94 -16.45
C GLY A 111 -12.52 7.61 -15.18
N PRO A 112 -12.66 8.95 -15.19
CA PRO A 112 -13.09 9.71 -14.01
C PRO A 112 -14.50 9.36 -13.54
N ALA A 113 -15.43 9.13 -14.47
CA ALA A 113 -16.81 8.77 -14.14
C ALA A 113 -16.89 7.42 -13.39
N PHE A 114 -16.09 6.43 -13.80
CA PHE A 114 -16.04 5.13 -13.15
C PHE A 114 -15.50 5.24 -11.72
N ILE A 115 -14.39 5.96 -11.55
CA ILE A 115 -13.77 6.18 -10.24
C ILE A 115 -14.71 6.94 -9.31
N GLN A 116 -15.36 8.00 -9.79
CA GLN A 116 -16.30 8.77 -8.99
C GLN A 116 -17.47 7.90 -8.50
N ARG A 117 -18.04 7.07 -9.38
CA ARG A 117 -19.08 6.11 -9.00
C ARG A 117 -18.62 5.17 -7.88
N LYS A 118 -17.40 4.63 -7.96
CA LYS A 118 -16.82 3.76 -6.92
C LYS A 118 -16.59 4.46 -5.58
N ILE A 119 -16.20 5.73 -5.61
CA ILE A 119 -16.07 6.56 -4.41
C ILE A 119 -17.45 6.74 -3.75
N ASP A 120 -18.47 7.05 -4.53
CA ASP A 120 -19.82 7.30 -4.01
C ASP A 120 -20.48 6.03 -3.48
N GLU A 121 -20.32 4.89 -4.17
CA GLU A 121 -20.71 3.56 -3.65
C GLU A 121 -20.09 3.31 -2.27
N ARG A 122 -18.77 3.53 -2.12
CA ARG A 122 -18.06 3.30 -0.86
C ARG A 122 -18.52 4.25 0.25
N ARG A 123 -18.78 5.52 -0.07
CA ARG A 123 -19.33 6.51 0.88
C ARG A 123 -20.72 6.09 1.37
N LYS A 124 -21.60 5.64 0.47
CA LYS A 124 -22.93 5.12 0.82
C LYS A 124 -22.86 3.90 1.73
N CYS A 125 -21.98 2.93 1.42
CA CYS A 125 -21.79 1.76 2.28
C CYS A 125 -21.32 2.15 3.69
N LYS A 126 -20.37 3.09 3.80
CA LYS A 126 -19.86 3.56 5.10
C LYS A 126 -20.95 4.29 5.90
N ALA A 127 -21.77 5.11 5.25
CA ALA A 127 -22.88 5.80 5.90
C ALA A 127 -23.99 4.85 6.38
N ARG A 128 -24.04 3.63 5.84
CA ARG A 128 -25.01 2.58 6.20
C ARG A 128 -24.49 1.59 7.26
N SER A 129 -23.22 1.66 7.64
CA SER A 129 -22.67 0.85 8.72
C SER A 129 -22.98 1.52 10.06
N PRO A 130 -23.60 0.81 11.03
CA PRO A 130 -23.97 1.35 12.34
C PRO A 130 -22.75 1.75 13.19
#